data_AF-A0A956HZW0-F1
#
_entry.id   AF-A0A956HZW0-F1
#
_cell.length_a   1.000
_cell.length_b   1.000
_cell.length_c   1.000
_cell.angle_alpha   90.00
_cell.angle_beta   90.00
_cell.angle_gamma   90.00
#
_symmetry.space_group_name_H-M   'P 1'
#
loop_
_entity.id
_entity.type
_entity.pdbx_description
1 polymer ?
#
loop_
_entity_poly.entity_id
_entity_poly.type
_entity_poly.pdbx_seq_one_letter_code
_entity_poly.pdbx_strand_id
1 'polypeptide(L)'
;VSYVLAHSGGDATAHILDMKPPTVAAMAPLASSAFAGLALLGTVAVVGALRGAVSFVHWTTALLGVALYLTAHRFAGTAALLVAPAAIQGFVELSRGMSGLTRRSGRIALGLLAALALFASVRSLHRERGPLFEAVGDSAYHPTSARERLRRFPKGTNVFTDYRGGAELAFWLDGRVRTFVDGRTPLYFDDTDMAIARDATLDTARFMRAAERYGWRAAVVERTGSACAALEHAWVPVAADALYTTFVPPTDGELPIPGFVPCGPELVAPNVCEADPGWVLRTAAPDGSPVAGYLAAAEQTRCGDIALAEGTLPSPRALWSLRGPVHAVEVLLHIRRHEIERAQELAEALARSEPMSLMYLAASPALDALPLAAQRSVLEGIAAQMDDETLPWVRSQLAIVCAAQGDASCAKFHAFRAALAGDPAVTRVLEWLAQTAGDPRTRADAHAWRKTLVSPRP
;
A
#
# COMPACT_ATOMS: atom_id res chain seq x y z
N VAL A 1 19.97 -8.71 22.79
CA VAL A 1 18.89 -9.48 23.45
C VAL A 1 17.65 -8.61 23.69
N SER A 2 17.73 -7.49 24.41
CA SER A 2 16.59 -6.58 24.65
C SER A 2 15.85 -6.16 23.36
N TYR A 3 16.57 -5.78 22.29
CA TYR A 3 15.95 -5.46 21.00
C TYR A 3 15.13 -6.61 20.40
N VAL A 4 15.67 -7.84 20.42
CA VAL A 4 14.98 -9.03 19.87
C VAL A 4 13.76 -9.38 20.72
N LEU A 5 13.87 -9.28 22.05
CA LEU A 5 12.75 -9.53 22.96
C LEU A 5 11.63 -8.52 22.81
N ALA A 6 11.95 -7.25 22.50
CA ALA A 6 10.94 -6.23 22.25
C ALA A 6 10.11 -6.51 20.98
N HIS A 7 10.61 -7.35 20.05
CA HIS A 7 9.88 -7.82 18.87
C HIS A 7 9.18 -9.17 19.08
N SER A 8 9.17 -9.70 20.31
CA SER A 8 8.60 -11.03 20.60
C SER A 8 7.18 -10.96 21.20
N GLY A 9 6.68 -9.76 21.50
CA GLY A 9 5.35 -9.52 22.05
C GLY A 9 5.10 -8.02 22.25
N GLY A 10 3.89 -7.67 22.69
CA GLY A 10 3.51 -6.27 22.90
C GLY A 10 2.53 -5.74 21.86
N ASP A 11 2.05 -4.52 22.07
CA ASP A 11 1.09 -3.86 21.19
C ASP A 11 1.71 -3.58 19.81
N ALA A 12 2.96 -3.10 19.78
CA ALA A 12 3.68 -2.88 18.54
C ALA A 12 3.80 -4.17 17.72
N THR A 13 4.16 -5.29 18.36
CA THR A 13 4.28 -6.59 17.69
C THR A 13 2.92 -7.11 17.18
N ALA A 14 1.83 -6.85 17.90
CA ALA A 14 0.47 -7.25 17.51
C ALA A 14 -0.08 -6.45 16.31
N HIS A 15 0.40 -5.23 16.08
CA HIS A 15 -0.17 -4.31 15.10
C HIS A 15 0.74 -3.93 13.93
N ILE A 16 2.06 -4.13 14.06
CA ILE A 16 3.01 -3.81 13.00
C ILE A 16 3.39 -5.12 12.27
N LEU A 17 3.02 -5.20 10.99
CA LEU A 17 3.14 -6.44 10.20
C LEU A 17 4.57 -6.97 10.10
N ASP A 18 5.58 -6.10 10.00
CA ASP A 18 6.98 -6.53 9.90
C ASP A 18 7.52 -7.09 11.23
N MET A 19 6.91 -6.76 12.37
CA MET A 19 7.25 -7.31 13.68
C MET A 19 6.60 -8.67 13.94
N LYS A 20 5.58 -9.04 13.16
CA LYS A 20 4.90 -10.32 13.32
C LYS A 20 5.78 -11.48 12.88
N PRO A 21 5.67 -12.64 13.54
CA PRO A 21 6.26 -13.86 13.03
C PRO A 21 5.66 -14.20 11.66
N PRO A 22 6.46 -14.74 10.74
CA PRO A 22 5.97 -15.18 9.44
C PRO A 22 4.86 -16.23 9.55
N THR A 23 3.75 -16.02 8.85
CA THR A 23 2.67 -17.01 8.77
C THR A 23 3.06 -18.16 7.83
N VAL A 24 2.45 -19.33 7.99
CA VAL A 24 2.66 -20.47 7.08
C VAL A 24 2.32 -20.09 5.64
N ALA A 25 1.30 -19.25 5.43
CA ALA A 25 0.95 -18.70 4.11
C ALA A 25 2.07 -17.81 3.55
N ALA A 26 2.66 -16.94 4.37
CA ALA A 26 3.81 -16.12 3.97
C ALA A 26 5.10 -16.93 3.73
N MET A 27 5.17 -18.14 4.27
CA MET A 27 6.23 -19.14 3.99
C MET A 27 5.94 -19.98 2.75
N ALA A 28 4.88 -19.74 1.98
CA ALA A 28 4.74 -20.41 0.70
C ALA A 28 5.84 -19.88 -0.25
N PRO A 29 6.73 -20.73 -0.79
CA PRO A 29 7.85 -20.28 -1.63
C PRO A 29 7.41 -19.62 -2.94
N LEU A 30 6.14 -19.75 -3.32
CA LEU A 30 5.56 -19.05 -4.46
C LEU A 30 4.89 -17.71 -4.07
N ALA A 31 4.60 -17.49 -2.78
CA ALA A 31 3.94 -16.29 -2.28
C ALA A 31 4.92 -15.18 -1.87
N SER A 32 6.16 -15.53 -1.51
CA SER A 32 7.20 -14.57 -1.09
C SER A 32 8.55 -14.92 -1.69
N SER A 33 9.09 -14.04 -2.53
CA SER A 33 10.43 -14.17 -3.10
C SER A 33 11.53 -14.15 -2.04
N ALA A 34 11.33 -13.38 -0.96
CA ALA A 34 12.23 -13.32 0.18
C ALA A 34 12.30 -14.68 0.90
N PHE A 35 11.15 -15.32 1.16
CA PHE A 35 11.14 -16.65 1.76
C PHE A 35 11.72 -17.70 0.81
N ALA A 36 11.37 -17.66 -0.47
CA ALA A 36 11.92 -18.58 -1.47
C ALA A 36 13.46 -18.53 -1.50
N GLY A 37 14.03 -17.32 -1.46
CA GLY A 37 15.47 -17.11 -1.35
C GLY A 37 16.06 -17.68 -0.05
N LEU A 38 15.44 -17.39 1.10
CA LEU A 38 15.89 -17.91 2.39
C LEU A 38 15.82 -19.45 2.47
N ALA A 39 14.73 -20.05 1.97
CA ALA A 39 14.54 -21.49 1.93
C ALA A 39 15.56 -22.18 1.01
N LEU A 40 15.87 -21.57 -0.13
CA LEU A 40 16.93 -22.05 -1.03
C LEU A 40 18.30 -22.00 -0.33
N LEU A 41 18.66 -20.87 0.28
CA LEU A 41 19.91 -20.72 1.02
C LEU A 41 20.02 -21.74 2.17
N GLY A 42 18.94 -21.91 2.93
CA GLY A 42 18.86 -22.88 4.02
C GLY A 42 19.01 -24.32 3.53
N THR A 43 18.36 -24.69 2.42
CA THR A 43 18.47 -26.03 1.84
C THR A 43 19.90 -26.34 1.40
N VAL A 44 20.55 -25.40 0.71
CA VAL A 44 21.95 -25.55 0.29
C VAL A 44 22.87 -25.67 1.50
N ALA A 45 22.64 -24.87 2.54
CA ALA A 45 23.39 -24.96 3.79
C ALA A 45 23.25 -26.37 4.41
N VAL A 46 22.02 -26.87 4.58
CA VAL A 46 21.73 -28.21 5.16
C VAL A 46 22.40 -29.32 4.37
N VAL A 47 22.31 -29.29 3.04
CA VAL A 47 22.98 -30.30 2.20
C VAL A 47 24.50 -30.22 2.39
N GLY A 48 25.06 -29.03 2.56
CA GLY A 48 26.44 -28.84 2.98
C GLY A 48 26.77 -29.45 4.35
N ALA A 49 25.93 -29.25 5.38
CA ALA A 49 26.10 -29.89 6.70
C ALA A 49 26.26 -31.40 6.56
N LEU A 50 25.31 -32.00 5.85
CA LEU A 50 25.19 -33.44 5.76
C LEU A 50 26.42 -34.08 5.08
N ARG A 51 27.21 -33.27 4.36
CA ARG A 51 28.47 -33.67 3.73
C ARG A 51 29.72 -33.28 4.54
N GLY A 52 29.56 -32.81 5.78
CA GLY A 52 30.65 -32.39 6.65
C GLY A 52 31.34 -31.10 6.22
N ALA A 53 30.68 -30.31 5.38
CA ALA A 53 31.30 -29.26 4.57
C ALA A 53 31.16 -27.85 5.17
N VAL A 54 30.30 -27.70 6.17
CA VAL A 54 29.96 -26.41 6.76
C VAL A 54 30.52 -26.34 8.18
N SER A 55 31.28 -25.29 8.48
CA SER A 55 31.87 -25.10 9.81
C SER A 55 30.79 -24.91 10.89
N PHE A 56 31.10 -25.28 12.13
CA PHE A 56 30.21 -25.05 13.28
C PHE A 56 29.80 -23.58 13.44
N VAL A 57 30.74 -22.66 13.17
CA VAL A 57 30.48 -21.20 13.24
C VAL A 57 29.42 -20.80 12.22
N HIS A 58 29.53 -21.24 10.97
CA HIS A 58 28.52 -20.92 9.94
C HIS A 58 27.17 -21.58 10.20
N TRP A 59 27.17 -22.76 10.80
CA TRP A 59 25.93 -23.41 11.25
C TRP A 59 25.21 -22.62 12.33
N THR A 60 25.95 -22.20 13.35
CA THR A 60 25.38 -21.43 14.46
C THR A 60 24.89 -20.06 13.99
N THR A 61 25.59 -19.39 13.06
CA THR A 61 25.09 -18.14 12.47
C THR A 61 23.85 -18.36 11.62
N ALA A 62 23.81 -19.43 10.80
CA ALA A 62 22.63 -19.74 9.99
C ALA A 62 21.41 -20.04 10.87
N LEU A 63 21.57 -20.84 11.93
CA LEU A 63 20.51 -21.12 12.90
C LEU A 63 20.04 -19.86 13.61
N LEU A 64 20.95 -18.95 13.99
CA LEU A 64 20.60 -17.65 14.55
C LEU A 64 19.78 -16.82 13.55
N GLY A 65 20.17 -16.78 12.28
CA GLY A 65 19.43 -16.09 11.22
C GLY A 65 18.00 -16.63 11.08
N VAL A 66 17.84 -17.95 11.02
CA VAL A 66 16.52 -18.60 10.96
C VAL A 66 15.69 -18.27 12.21
N ALA A 67 16.28 -18.37 13.41
CA ALA A 67 15.57 -18.05 14.65
C ALA A 67 15.10 -16.58 14.70
N LEU A 68 15.92 -15.64 14.21
CA LEU A 68 15.54 -14.23 14.08
C LEU A 68 14.36 -14.05 13.10
N TYR A 69 14.42 -14.66 11.91
CA TYR A 69 13.33 -14.57 10.94
C TYR A 69 12.01 -15.16 11.47
N LEU A 70 12.08 -16.29 12.17
CA LEU A 70 10.91 -16.89 12.82
C LEU A 70 10.32 -16.03 13.93
N THR A 71 11.10 -15.11 14.49
CA THR A 71 10.61 -14.13 15.47
C THR A 71 9.83 -13.02 14.78
N ALA A 72 10.37 -12.43 13.70
CA ALA A 72 9.72 -11.34 12.98
C ALA A 72 10.13 -11.25 11.51
N HIS A 73 9.18 -10.92 10.63
CA HIS A 73 9.41 -10.69 9.20
C HIS A 73 10.52 -9.68 8.91
N ARG A 74 10.68 -8.66 9.76
CA ARG A 74 11.69 -7.60 9.66
C ARG A 74 13.12 -8.14 9.63
N PHE A 75 13.36 -9.32 10.18
CA PHE A 75 14.67 -9.95 10.19
C PHE A 75 14.99 -10.75 8.92
N ALA A 76 14.14 -10.78 7.90
CA ALA A 76 14.37 -11.55 6.66
C ALA A 76 15.74 -11.24 6.01
N GLY A 77 16.08 -9.95 5.89
CA GLY A 77 17.37 -9.53 5.33
C GLY A 77 18.56 -9.95 6.20
N THR A 78 18.46 -9.76 7.51
CA THR A 78 19.48 -10.20 8.47
C THR A 78 19.67 -11.73 8.43
N ALA A 79 18.57 -12.48 8.36
CA ALA A 79 18.59 -13.92 8.25
C ALA A 79 19.28 -14.39 6.98
N ALA A 80 18.99 -13.78 5.83
CA ALA A 80 19.65 -14.08 4.56
C ALA A 80 21.17 -13.86 4.64
N LEU A 81 21.62 -12.75 5.25
CA LEU A 81 23.04 -12.47 5.45
C LEU A 81 23.72 -13.50 6.36
N LEU A 82 23.05 -13.94 7.42
CA LEU A 82 23.59 -14.91 8.37
C LEU A 82 23.61 -16.35 7.84
N VAL A 83 22.69 -16.71 6.95
CA VAL A 83 22.63 -18.02 6.29
C VAL A 83 23.62 -18.11 5.11
N ALA A 84 23.93 -17.00 4.44
CA ALA A 84 24.74 -16.97 3.23
C ALA A 84 26.10 -17.69 3.34
N PRO A 85 26.92 -17.53 4.41
CA PRO A 85 28.21 -18.23 4.51
C PRO A 85 28.07 -19.76 4.53
N ALA A 86 27.07 -20.29 5.23
CA ALA A 86 26.78 -21.73 5.27
C ALA A 86 26.31 -22.24 3.90
N ALA A 87 25.45 -21.46 3.23
CA ALA A 87 25.00 -21.78 1.88
C ALA A 87 26.17 -21.79 0.88
N ILE A 88 27.10 -20.82 0.95
CA ILE A 88 28.29 -20.77 0.11
C ILE A 88 29.18 -22.01 0.32
N GLN A 89 29.41 -22.42 1.57
CA GLN A 89 30.18 -23.64 1.85
C GLN A 89 29.49 -24.91 1.34
N GLY A 90 28.18 -25.04 1.57
CA GLY A 90 27.39 -26.15 1.04
C GLY A 90 27.41 -26.20 -0.48
N PHE A 91 27.34 -25.03 -1.13
CA PHE A 91 27.46 -24.89 -2.58
C PHE A 91 28.83 -25.33 -3.11
N VAL A 92 29.92 -24.88 -2.47
CA VAL A 92 31.28 -25.29 -2.85
C VAL A 92 31.43 -26.80 -2.78
N GLU A 93 30.82 -27.44 -1.80
CA GLU A 93 31.00 -28.86 -1.56
C GLU A 93 30.10 -29.74 -2.43
N LEU A 94 28.88 -29.27 -2.71
CA LEU A 94 28.08 -29.77 -3.83
C LEU A 94 28.86 -29.68 -5.15
N SER A 95 29.58 -28.59 -5.39
CA SER A 95 30.37 -28.42 -6.61
C SER A 95 31.59 -29.35 -6.69
N ARG A 96 32.10 -29.80 -5.52
CA ARG A 96 33.26 -30.71 -5.41
C ARG A 96 32.86 -32.16 -5.62
N GLY A 97 31.67 -32.57 -5.13
CA GLY A 97 31.16 -33.94 -5.23
C GLY A 97 30.76 -34.40 -6.63
N MET A 98 30.79 -33.52 -7.63
CA MET A 98 30.51 -33.87 -9.03
C MET A 98 31.81 -34.32 -9.72
N SER A 99 31.86 -35.54 -10.27
CA SER A 99 33.08 -36.14 -10.87
C SER A 99 32.98 -36.30 -12.40
N GLY A 100 34.01 -35.90 -13.16
CA GLY A 100 34.09 -36.11 -14.61
C GLY A 100 33.34 -35.06 -15.45
N LEU A 101 32.76 -35.46 -16.60
CA LEU A 101 31.94 -34.60 -17.47
C LEU A 101 30.77 -33.92 -16.73
N THR A 102 30.24 -34.57 -15.69
CA THR A 102 29.19 -34.00 -14.81
C THR A 102 29.70 -32.88 -13.92
N ARG A 103 31.01 -32.72 -13.70
CA ARG A 103 31.59 -31.61 -12.91
C ARG A 103 31.48 -30.27 -13.62
N ARG A 104 31.78 -30.24 -14.92
CA ARG A 104 31.67 -29.01 -15.72
C ARG A 104 30.20 -28.66 -15.94
N SER A 105 29.39 -29.61 -16.38
CA SER A 105 27.96 -29.42 -16.60
C SER A 105 27.22 -29.07 -15.31
N GLY A 106 27.58 -29.70 -14.19
CA GLY A 106 26.98 -29.42 -12.90
C GLY A 106 27.36 -28.06 -12.32
N ARG A 107 28.61 -27.61 -12.48
CA ARG A 107 29.00 -26.23 -12.12
C ARG A 107 28.29 -25.19 -12.97
N ILE A 108 28.12 -25.46 -14.27
CA ILE A 108 27.35 -24.60 -15.17
C ILE A 108 25.89 -24.57 -14.72
N ALA A 109 25.25 -25.72 -14.51
CA ALA A 109 23.87 -25.80 -14.05
C ALA A 109 23.66 -25.08 -12.71
N LEU A 110 24.59 -25.25 -11.78
CA LEU A 110 24.54 -24.63 -10.47
C LEU A 110 24.77 -23.10 -10.56
N GLY A 111 25.69 -22.64 -11.41
CA GLY A 111 25.86 -21.22 -11.72
C GLY A 111 24.64 -20.61 -12.39
N LEU A 112 23.99 -21.33 -13.31
CA LEU A 112 22.74 -20.93 -13.94
C LEU A 112 21.59 -20.84 -12.93
N LEU A 113 21.47 -21.80 -12.00
CA LEU A 113 20.47 -21.75 -10.93
C LEU A 113 20.69 -20.55 -10.00
N ALA A 114 21.94 -20.27 -9.62
CA ALA A 114 22.27 -19.09 -8.81
C ALA A 114 21.95 -17.78 -9.55
N ALA A 115 22.29 -17.69 -10.84
CA ALA A 115 21.96 -16.54 -11.68
C ALA A 115 20.45 -16.36 -11.85
N LEU A 116 19.69 -17.46 -12.04
CA LEU A 116 18.24 -17.44 -12.14
C LEU A 116 17.58 -16.99 -10.82
N ALA A 117 18.08 -17.46 -9.68
CA ALA A 117 17.59 -17.05 -8.37
C ALA A 117 17.88 -15.56 -8.10
N LEU A 118 19.08 -15.07 -8.45
CA LEU A 118 19.42 -13.66 -8.37
C LEU A 118 18.53 -12.82 -9.30
N PHE A 119 18.35 -13.25 -10.55
CA PHE A 119 17.48 -12.60 -11.51
C PHE A 119 16.02 -12.55 -11.03
N ALA A 120 15.50 -13.65 -10.50
CA ALA A 120 14.15 -13.71 -9.93
C ALA A 120 14.00 -12.77 -8.72
N SER A 121 15.01 -12.71 -7.85
CA SER A 121 15.03 -11.81 -6.68
C SER A 121 15.08 -10.34 -7.10
N VAL A 122 15.98 -10.00 -8.03
CA VAL A 122 16.11 -8.67 -8.63
C VAL A 122 14.81 -8.27 -9.32
N ARG A 123 14.18 -9.18 -10.07
CA ARG A 123 12.90 -8.95 -10.73
C ARG A 123 11.76 -8.76 -9.74
N SER A 124 11.73 -9.51 -8.64
CA SER A 124 10.73 -9.33 -7.56
C SER A 124 10.91 -7.97 -6.89
N LEU A 125 12.13 -7.64 -6.47
CA LEU A 125 12.46 -6.33 -5.92
C LEU A 125 12.11 -5.21 -6.89
N HIS A 126 12.40 -5.40 -8.18
CA HIS A 126 12.04 -4.44 -9.21
C HIS A 126 10.53 -4.23 -9.32
N ARG A 127 9.74 -5.32 -9.27
CA ARG A 127 8.28 -5.27 -9.31
C ARG A 127 7.65 -4.64 -8.07
N GLU A 128 8.24 -4.86 -6.91
CA GLU A 128 7.71 -4.41 -5.62
C GLU A 128 8.16 -3.00 -5.25
N ARG A 129 9.42 -2.66 -5.52
CA ARG A 129 10.09 -1.43 -5.06
C ARG A 129 10.49 -0.50 -6.19
N GLY A 130 10.37 -0.94 -7.45
CA GLY A 130 10.73 -0.15 -8.62
C GLY A 130 12.17 -0.39 -9.09
N PRO A 131 12.63 0.40 -10.07
CA PRO A 131 14.01 0.33 -10.56
C PRO A 131 15.01 0.29 -9.40
N LEU A 132 15.85 -0.76 -9.38
CA LEU A 132 16.92 -0.87 -8.40
C LEU A 132 17.80 0.39 -8.48
N PHE A 133 18.25 0.88 -7.32
CA PHE A 133 19.02 2.12 -7.15
C PHE A 133 18.22 3.44 -7.27
N GLU A 134 16.99 3.43 -7.78
CA GLU A 134 16.11 4.62 -7.76
C GLU A 134 15.11 4.59 -6.59
N ALA A 135 14.84 3.40 -6.04
CA ALA A 135 13.97 3.22 -4.88
C ALA A 135 14.45 3.95 -3.60
N VAL A 136 15.72 4.39 -3.55
CA VAL A 136 16.28 5.13 -2.42
C VAL A 136 16.05 6.63 -2.67
N GLY A 137 14.87 7.13 -2.28
CA GLY A 137 14.51 8.55 -2.40
C GLY A 137 13.28 8.85 -3.25
N ASP A 138 12.52 7.85 -3.65
CA ASP A 138 11.27 8.06 -4.40
C ASP A 138 10.25 8.82 -3.52
N SER A 139 9.88 10.03 -3.97
CA SER A 139 8.96 10.97 -3.32
C SER A 139 7.57 10.43 -3.00
N ALA A 140 7.24 9.23 -3.45
CA ALA A 140 5.92 8.67 -3.25
C ALA A 140 5.82 7.70 -2.06
N TYR A 141 6.88 6.96 -1.73
CA TYR A 141 6.93 6.15 -0.50
C TYR A 141 7.32 6.97 0.72
N HIS A 142 7.78 8.19 0.48
CA HIS A 142 8.37 9.04 1.48
C HIS A 142 7.67 10.41 1.45
N PRO A 143 7.38 11.03 2.59
CA PRO A 143 6.65 12.29 2.66
C PRO A 143 7.55 13.50 2.34
N THR A 144 7.97 13.63 1.07
CA THR A 144 8.92 14.67 0.63
C THR A 144 8.35 16.08 0.63
N SER A 145 7.07 16.23 0.29
CA SER A 145 6.34 17.50 0.32
C SER A 145 6.13 17.94 1.77
N ALA A 146 5.84 16.98 2.66
CA ALA A 146 5.83 17.20 4.09
C ALA A 146 7.17 17.74 4.60
N ARG A 147 8.31 17.18 4.14
CA ARG A 147 9.65 17.67 4.53
C ARG A 147 9.78 19.17 4.25
N GLU A 148 9.53 19.63 3.02
CA GLU A 148 9.69 21.05 2.68
C GLU A 148 8.78 21.96 3.51
N ARG A 149 7.56 21.51 3.80
CA ARG A 149 6.63 22.23 4.66
C ARG A 149 7.14 22.30 6.11
N LEU A 150 7.55 21.15 6.67
CA LEU A 150 7.99 21.01 8.06
C LEU A 150 9.34 21.68 8.34
N ARG A 151 10.20 21.91 7.34
CA ARG A 151 11.45 22.69 7.50
C ARG A 151 11.21 24.10 8.03
N ARG A 152 10.04 24.67 7.73
CA ARG A 152 9.65 26.03 8.16
C ARG A 152 9.22 26.08 9.62
N PHE A 153 8.99 24.92 10.26
CA PHE A 153 8.56 24.86 11.64
C PHE A 153 9.73 25.16 12.59
N PRO A 154 9.45 25.70 13.80
CA PRO A 154 10.45 25.86 14.84
C PRO A 154 11.12 24.53 15.19
N LYS A 155 12.41 24.58 15.56
CA LYS A 155 13.13 23.39 16.03
C LYS A 155 12.48 22.85 17.30
N GLY A 156 12.33 21.53 17.37
CA GLY A 156 11.71 20.81 18.48
C GLY A 156 10.19 20.69 18.36
N THR A 157 9.59 21.11 17.24
CA THR A 157 8.14 20.96 17.04
C THR A 157 7.75 19.48 17.00
N ASN A 158 6.72 19.11 17.76
CA ASN A 158 6.16 17.77 17.75
C ASN A 158 5.23 17.59 16.54
N VAL A 159 5.44 16.50 15.82
CA VAL A 159 4.69 16.13 14.61
C VAL A 159 4.16 14.72 14.80
N PHE A 160 2.86 14.56 14.62
CA PHE A 160 2.27 13.22 14.55
C PHE A 160 2.71 12.55 13.25
N THR A 161 3.16 11.31 13.34
CA THR A 161 3.52 10.47 12.20
C THR A 161 3.02 9.06 12.47
N ASP A 162 2.70 8.31 11.42
CA ASP A 162 2.59 6.86 11.55
C ASP A 162 3.98 6.20 11.64
N TYR A 163 3.96 4.89 11.89
CA TYR A 163 5.16 4.06 12.00
C TYR A 163 6.05 4.11 10.74
N ARG A 164 5.50 4.34 9.54
CA ARG A 164 6.25 4.22 8.29
C ARG A 164 6.96 5.51 7.91
N GLY A 165 6.25 6.65 7.95
CA GLY A 165 6.78 7.92 7.48
C GLY A 165 7.72 8.63 8.45
N GLY A 166 7.68 8.31 9.75
CA GLY A 166 8.35 9.11 10.77
C GLY A 166 9.88 9.09 10.74
N ALA A 167 10.51 7.95 10.45
CA ALA A 167 11.95 7.78 10.62
C ALA A 167 12.71 8.58 9.55
N GLU A 168 12.18 8.58 8.33
CA GLU A 168 12.72 9.30 7.18
C GLU A 168 12.53 10.80 7.33
N LEU A 169 11.36 11.25 7.80
CA LEU A 169 11.13 12.65 8.14
C LEU A 169 12.12 13.14 9.19
N ALA A 170 12.30 12.40 10.27
CA ALA A 170 13.24 12.74 11.32
C ALA A 170 14.68 12.83 10.80
N PHE A 171 15.08 11.89 9.92
CA PHE A 171 16.38 11.89 9.27
C PHE A 171 16.59 13.10 8.34
N TRP A 172 15.65 13.35 7.42
CA TRP A 172 15.76 14.45 6.44
C TRP A 172 15.66 15.83 7.04
N LEU A 173 14.93 15.96 8.16
CA LEU A 173 14.80 17.21 8.88
C LEU A 173 15.92 17.39 9.90
N ASP A 174 16.90 16.48 9.97
CA ASP A 174 18.04 16.52 10.90
C ASP A 174 17.58 16.74 12.36
N GLY A 175 16.53 16.01 12.77
CA GLY A 175 15.91 16.13 14.09
C GLY A 175 15.29 17.51 14.39
N ARG A 176 15.08 18.37 13.38
CA ARG A 176 14.40 19.67 13.56
C ARG A 176 12.99 19.50 14.09
N VAL A 177 12.28 18.46 13.66
CA VAL A 177 10.97 18.08 14.22
C VAL A 177 11.10 16.79 15.00
N ARG A 178 10.22 16.60 15.98
CA ARG A 178 10.11 15.39 16.80
C ARG A 178 8.90 14.60 16.30
N THR A 179 9.15 13.48 15.65
CA THR A 179 8.10 12.54 15.24
C THR A 179 7.57 11.79 16.46
N PHE A 180 6.26 11.57 16.51
CA PHE A 180 5.62 10.94 17.68
C PHE A 180 5.89 9.44 17.76
N VAL A 181 5.81 8.73 16.63
CA VAL A 181 6.23 7.32 16.48
C VAL A 181 6.87 7.13 15.11
N ASP A 182 7.78 6.16 14.98
CA ASP A 182 8.36 5.81 13.68
C ASP A 182 8.88 4.37 13.59
N GLY A 183 9.53 4.03 12.48
CA GLY A 183 10.07 2.72 12.17
C GLY A 183 11.03 2.16 13.23
N ARG A 184 11.52 2.97 14.15
CA ARG A 184 12.39 2.57 15.25
C ARG A 184 11.61 2.10 16.49
N THR A 185 10.28 2.09 16.49
CA THR A 185 9.49 1.28 17.44
C THR A 185 9.95 -0.18 17.35
N PRO A 186 10.07 -0.93 18.46
CA PRO A 186 9.86 -0.53 19.86
C PRO A 186 11.14 -0.02 20.57
N LEU A 187 12.21 0.31 19.84
CA LEU A 187 13.51 0.67 20.42
C LEU A 187 13.51 2.09 21.03
N TYR A 188 12.95 3.07 20.32
CA TYR A 188 12.90 4.47 20.76
C TYR A 188 11.52 4.93 21.21
N PHE A 189 10.48 4.20 20.81
CA PHE A 189 9.09 4.43 21.16
C PHE A 189 8.59 3.12 21.73
N ASP A 190 7.94 3.17 22.89
CA ASP A 190 7.47 1.95 23.53
C ASP A 190 6.07 1.53 23.03
N ASP A 191 5.56 0.42 23.58
CA ASP A 191 4.21 -0.04 23.26
C ASP A 191 3.12 0.96 23.65
N THR A 192 3.37 1.81 24.65
CA THR A 192 2.41 2.84 25.07
C THR A 192 2.30 3.93 24.00
N ASP A 193 3.44 4.43 23.52
CA ASP A 193 3.48 5.42 22.44
C ASP A 193 2.79 4.87 21.18
N MET A 194 3.08 3.62 20.83
CA MET A 194 2.46 2.96 19.69
C MET A 194 0.95 2.75 19.86
N ALA A 195 0.50 2.33 21.04
CA ALA A 195 -0.92 2.16 21.35
C ALA A 195 -1.66 3.50 21.28
N ILE A 196 -1.06 4.58 21.80
CA ILE A 196 -1.61 5.94 21.69
C ILE A 196 -1.73 6.35 20.22
N ALA A 197 -0.67 6.15 19.44
CA ALA A 197 -0.68 6.51 18.03
C ALA A 197 -1.78 5.75 17.28
N ARG A 198 -1.89 4.43 17.48
CA ARG A 198 -2.95 3.59 16.91
C ARG A 198 -4.34 4.06 17.35
N ASP A 199 -4.55 4.27 18.63
CA ASP A 199 -5.88 4.65 19.13
C ASP A 199 -6.27 6.06 18.65
N ALA A 200 -5.30 6.96 18.47
CA ALA A 200 -5.52 8.25 17.85
C ALA A 200 -5.90 8.12 16.36
N THR A 201 -5.33 7.17 15.61
CA THR A 201 -5.68 7.01 14.19
C THR A 201 -7.08 6.43 13.96
N LEU A 202 -7.69 5.80 14.97
CA LEU A 202 -8.98 5.13 14.84
C LEU A 202 -10.19 6.04 15.09
N ASP A 203 -10.01 7.19 15.75
CA ASP A 203 -11.10 8.05 16.18
C ASP A 203 -10.68 9.53 16.25
N THR A 204 -11.43 10.41 15.58
CA THR A 204 -11.13 11.84 15.52
C THR A 204 -11.07 12.49 16.91
N ALA A 205 -11.97 12.14 17.82
CA ALA A 205 -11.99 12.75 19.15
C ALA A 205 -10.77 12.32 19.98
N ARG A 206 -10.33 11.06 19.86
CA ARG A 206 -9.08 10.56 20.44
C ARG A 206 -7.88 11.26 19.84
N PHE A 207 -7.84 11.41 18.51
CA PHE A 207 -6.79 12.14 17.82
C PHE A 207 -6.64 13.55 18.38
N MET A 208 -7.73 14.31 18.47
CA MET A 208 -7.69 15.70 18.92
C MET A 208 -7.23 15.83 20.38
N ARG A 209 -7.68 14.94 21.28
CA ARG A 209 -7.19 14.90 22.67
C ARG A 209 -5.70 14.58 22.75
N ALA A 210 -5.22 13.63 21.94
CA ALA A 210 -3.81 13.28 21.88
C ALA A 210 -2.98 14.46 21.33
N ALA A 211 -3.45 15.10 20.25
CA ALA A 211 -2.80 16.25 19.65
C ALA A 211 -2.63 17.41 20.64
N GLU A 212 -3.66 17.71 21.44
CA GLU A 212 -3.60 18.69 22.52
C GLU A 212 -2.60 18.26 23.62
N ARG A 213 -2.72 17.02 24.12
CA ARG A 213 -1.89 16.51 25.22
C ARG A 213 -0.41 16.44 24.89
N TYR A 214 -0.07 16.08 23.65
CA TYR A 214 1.31 15.91 23.17
C TYR A 214 1.81 17.12 22.37
N GLY A 215 0.98 18.15 22.21
CA GLY A 215 1.33 19.39 21.53
C GLY A 215 1.70 19.19 20.06
N TRP A 216 1.01 18.30 19.34
CA TRP A 216 1.24 18.09 17.91
C TRP A 216 0.85 19.36 17.13
N ARG A 217 1.77 19.86 16.31
CA ARG A 217 1.56 21.06 15.47
C ARG A 217 1.42 20.75 13.99
N ALA A 218 1.68 19.51 13.61
CA ALA A 218 1.43 18.98 12.29
C ALA A 218 1.21 17.47 12.41
N ALA A 219 0.56 16.89 11.41
CA ALA A 219 0.35 15.46 11.28
C ALA A 219 0.69 15.03 9.85
N VAL A 220 1.54 14.02 9.70
CA VAL A 220 1.84 13.40 8.41
C VAL A 220 1.32 11.97 8.48
N VAL A 221 0.29 11.67 7.69
CA VAL A 221 -0.46 10.42 7.78
C VAL A 221 -0.64 9.79 6.42
N GLU A 222 -0.66 8.46 6.37
CA GLU A 222 -1.09 7.73 5.17
C GLU A 222 -2.50 8.15 4.74
N ARG A 223 -2.66 8.50 3.46
CA ARG A 223 -3.89 9.04 2.87
C ARG A 223 -5.07 8.07 2.93
N THR A 224 -4.80 6.79 2.75
CA THR A 224 -5.81 5.73 2.80
C THR A 224 -6.05 5.21 4.22
N GLY A 225 -5.29 5.71 5.20
CA GLY A 225 -5.45 5.35 6.61
C GLY A 225 -6.60 6.10 7.29
N SER A 226 -7.15 5.50 8.34
CA SER A 226 -8.24 6.09 9.13
C SER A 226 -7.88 7.44 9.77
N ALA A 227 -6.59 7.65 10.09
CA ALA A 227 -6.09 8.93 10.62
C ALA A 227 -6.34 10.09 9.66
N CYS A 228 -6.21 9.85 8.35
CA CYS A 228 -6.45 10.88 7.36
C CYS A 228 -7.93 11.29 7.38
N ALA A 229 -8.86 10.34 7.29
CA ALA A 229 -10.29 10.60 7.33
C ALA A 229 -10.70 11.37 8.60
N ALA A 230 -10.05 11.06 9.73
CA ALA A 230 -10.27 11.78 10.98
C ALA A 230 -9.81 13.25 10.90
N LEU A 231 -8.69 13.51 10.22
CA LEU A 231 -8.07 14.82 10.09
C LEU A 231 -8.71 15.71 9.02
N GLU A 232 -9.25 15.14 7.95
CA GLU A 232 -9.82 15.86 6.80
C GLU A 232 -10.85 16.93 7.18
N HIS A 233 -11.61 16.70 8.26
CA HIS A 233 -12.64 17.62 8.73
C HIS A 233 -12.21 18.47 9.95
N ALA A 234 -11.06 18.17 10.54
CA ALA A 234 -10.61 18.81 11.77
C ALA A 234 -9.41 19.74 11.54
N TRP A 235 -8.56 19.42 10.58
CA TRP A 235 -7.27 20.08 10.33
C TRP A 235 -7.16 20.48 8.84
N VAL A 236 -6.27 21.42 8.55
CA VAL A 236 -6.09 21.95 7.20
C VAL A 236 -5.00 21.16 6.47
N PRO A 237 -5.26 20.56 5.30
CA PRO A 237 -4.23 19.93 4.50
C PRO A 237 -3.33 20.99 3.84
N VAL A 238 -2.01 20.86 3.98
CA VAL A 238 -1.01 21.85 3.52
C VAL A 238 0.07 21.29 2.62
N ALA A 239 0.16 19.96 2.48
CA ALA A 239 1.04 19.30 1.52
C ALA A 239 0.52 17.89 1.23
N ALA A 240 0.78 17.42 0.02
CA ALA A 240 0.39 16.12 -0.49
C ALA A 240 1.58 15.39 -1.07
N ASP A 241 1.78 14.17 -0.62
CA ASP A 241 2.64 13.19 -1.26
C ASP A 241 1.75 12.06 -1.82
N ALA A 242 2.33 11.13 -2.57
CA ALA A 242 1.57 10.03 -3.16
C ALA A 242 0.79 9.21 -2.13
N LEU A 243 1.46 8.84 -1.04
CA LEU A 243 0.89 8.01 0.03
C LEU A 243 0.54 8.80 1.28
N TYR A 244 1.04 10.03 1.43
CA TYR A 244 0.89 10.81 2.66
C TYR A 244 0.20 12.13 2.42
N THR A 245 -0.46 12.65 3.45
CA THR A 245 -0.92 14.04 3.47
C THR A 245 -0.49 14.69 4.77
N THR A 246 -0.05 15.93 4.66
CA THR A 246 0.37 16.75 5.79
C THR A 246 -0.76 17.68 6.17
N PHE A 247 -1.18 17.58 7.42
CA PHE A 247 -2.18 18.43 8.03
C PHE A 247 -1.54 19.34 9.07
N VAL A 248 -2.12 20.53 9.24
CA VAL A 248 -1.81 21.44 10.34
C VAL A 248 -3.11 21.86 11.04
N PRO A 249 -3.06 22.21 12.34
CA PRO A 249 -4.22 22.77 13.01
C PRO A 249 -4.73 24.02 12.26
N PRO A 250 -6.06 24.27 12.27
CA PRO A 250 -6.60 25.49 11.69
C PRO A 250 -6.00 26.71 12.40
N THR A 251 -5.44 27.62 11.61
CA THR A 251 -4.88 28.91 12.05
C THR A 251 -5.32 29.99 11.06
N ASP A 252 -5.31 31.26 11.47
CA ASP A 252 -5.91 32.38 10.73
C ASP A 252 -5.33 32.64 9.31
N GLY A 253 -4.32 31.90 8.87
CA GLY A 253 -3.67 32.06 7.55
C GLY A 253 -3.61 30.82 6.67
N GLU A 254 -4.00 29.63 7.16
CA GLU A 254 -3.95 28.39 6.36
C GLU A 254 -5.32 28.09 5.78
N LEU A 255 -5.39 28.09 4.44
CA LEU A 255 -6.61 27.78 3.71
C LEU A 255 -6.56 26.35 3.18
N PRO A 256 -7.69 25.62 3.17
CA PRO A 256 -7.79 24.36 2.45
C PRO A 256 -7.40 24.56 0.98
N ILE A 257 -6.74 23.57 0.40
CA ILE A 257 -6.36 23.57 -1.02
C ILE A 257 -7.63 23.23 -1.83
N PRO A 258 -8.26 24.17 -2.57
CA PRO A 258 -9.47 23.87 -3.32
C PRO A 258 -9.22 22.82 -4.41
N GLY A 259 -10.15 21.89 -4.59
CA GLY A 259 -10.02 20.81 -5.58
C GLY A 259 -9.04 19.70 -5.19
N PHE A 260 -8.38 19.77 -4.03
CA PHE A 260 -7.54 18.71 -3.50
C PHE A 260 -8.36 17.74 -2.64
N VAL A 261 -8.15 16.44 -2.83
CA VAL A 261 -8.71 15.40 -1.98
C VAL A 261 -7.61 14.92 -1.03
N PRO A 262 -7.63 15.29 0.26
CA PRO A 262 -6.55 14.99 1.17
C PRO A 262 -6.50 13.52 1.59
N CYS A 263 -7.62 12.82 1.53
CA CYS A 263 -7.72 11.45 2.01
C CYS A 263 -8.34 10.52 0.96
N GLY A 264 -7.89 9.29 0.97
CA GLY A 264 -8.26 8.29 -0.02
C GLY A 264 -7.31 8.22 -1.21
N PRO A 265 -7.65 7.36 -2.19
CA PRO A 265 -6.78 7.02 -3.32
C PRO A 265 -6.66 8.14 -4.35
N GLU A 266 -7.66 9.02 -4.47
CA GLU A 266 -7.63 10.14 -5.41
C GLU A 266 -7.00 11.37 -4.78
N LEU A 267 -6.14 12.08 -5.51
CA LEU A 267 -5.54 13.35 -5.07
C LEU A 267 -6.33 14.59 -5.55
N VAL A 268 -7.16 14.43 -6.58
CA VAL A 268 -7.83 15.54 -7.26
C VAL A 268 -9.34 15.31 -7.24
N ALA A 269 -10.09 16.31 -6.78
CA ALA A 269 -11.54 16.22 -6.61
C ALA A 269 -12.28 16.20 -7.95
N PRO A 270 -13.49 15.60 -8.00
CA PRO A 270 -14.33 15.63 -9.19
C PRO A 270 -14.66 17.04 -9.69
N ASN A 271 -14.79 18.01 -8.79
CA ASN A 271 -15.11 19.41 -9.07
C ASN A 271 -13.88 20.32 -9.17
N VAL A 272 -12.67 19.77 -9.34
CA VAL A 272 -11.43 20.56 -9.43
C VAL A 272 -11.51 21.69 -10.47
N CYS A 273 -12.27 21.49 -11.55
CA CYS A 273 -12.38 22.46 -12.64
C CYS A 273 -13.21 23.70 -12.30
N GLU A 274 -14.02 23.62 -11.23
CA GLU A 274 -14.75 24.76 -10.68
C GLU A 274 -13.87 25.55 -9.69
N ALA A 275 -12.83 24.91 -9.16
CA ALA A 275 -11.81 25.53 -8.32
C ALA A 275 -10.73 26.19 -9.21
N ASP A 276 -10.02 27.18 -8.67
CA ASP A 276 -8.93 27.90 -9.37
C ASP A 276 -7.94 26.93 -10.06
N PRO A 277 -7.94 26.83 -11.41
CA PRO A 277 -7.12 25.87 -12.11
C PRO A 277 -5.61 26.04 -11.82
N GLY A 278 -4.96 24.92 -11.54
CA GLY A 278 -3.56 24.82 -11.17
C GLY A 278 -3.26 25.21 -9.71
N TRP A 279 -4.26 25.56 -8.89
CA TRP A 279 -4.03 25.83 -7.47
C TRP A 279 -3.53 24.58 -6.73
N VAL A 280 -4.12 23.42 -7.00
CA VAL A 280 -3.70 22.12 -6.43
C VAL A 280 -2.23 21.87 -6.74
N LEU A 281 -1.82 22.07 -8.00
CA LEU A 281 -0.44 21.92 -8.44
C LEU A 281 0.52 22.83 -7.68
N ARG A 282 0.20 24.13 -7.60
CA ARG A 282 1.07 25.15 -6.97
C ARG A 282 1.23 24.97 -5.46
N THR A 283 0.26 24.33 -4.81
CA THR A 283 0.15 24.35 -3.35
C THR A 283 0.42 22.99 -2.72
N ALA A 284 0.03 21.89 -3.37
CA ALA A 284 0.04 20.58 -2.75
C ALA A 284 1.41 19.88 -2.84
N ALA A 285 2.17 20.09 -3.93
CA ALA A 285 3.43 19.40 -4.17
C ALA A 285 4.55 20.38 -4.58
N PRO A 286 5.83 20.09 -4.27
CA PRO A 286 6.95 20.90 -4.74
C PRO A 286 7.05 20.93 -6.26
N ASP A 287 7.41 22.11 -6.80
CA ASP A 287 7.66 22.29 -8.23
C ASP A 287 8.69 21.29 -8.76
N GLY A 288 8.39 20.68 -9.91
CA GLY A 288 9.25 19.69 -10.57
C GLY A 288 9.25 18.30 -9.92
N SER A 289 8.50 18.07 -8.84
CA SER A 289 8.32 16.72 -8.30
C SER A 289 7.47 15.84 -9.24
N PRO A 290 7.68 14.52 -9.27
CA PRO A 290 6.80 13.62 -10.02
C PRO A 290 5.34 13.72 -9.58
N VAL A 291 5.09 13.91 -8.28
CA VAL A 291 3.74 14.12 -7.72
C VAL A 291 3.09 15.36 -8.33
N ALA A 292 3.83 16.47 -8.48
CA ALA A 292 3.32 17.67 -9.15
C ALA A 292 2.91 17.38 -10.60
N GLY A 293 3.74 16.69 -11.37
CA GLY A 293 3.38 16.29 -12.75
C GLY A 293 2.12 15.40 -12.80
N TYR A 294 1.99 14.46 -11.86
CA TYR A 294 0.78 13.65 -11.72
C TYR A 294 -0.47 14.51 -11.39
N LEU A 295 -0.37 15.42 -10.41
CA LEU A 295 -1.49 16.30 -10.03
C LEU A 295 -1.95 17.15 -11.22
N ALA A 296 -0.99 17.71 -11.97
CA ALA A 296 -1.27 18.48 -13.18
C ALA A 296 -2.01 17.63 -14.22
N ALA A 297 -1.51 16.43 -14.52
CA ALA A 297 -2.13 15.54 -15.49
C ALA A 297 -3.53 15.10 -15.05
N ALA A 298 -3.72 14.76 -13.78
CA ALA A 298 -5.00 14.36 -13.22
C ALA A 298 -6.05 15.50 -13.29
N GLU A 299 -5.65 16.72 -12.94
CA GLU A 299 -6.48 17.92 -13.06
C GLU A 299 -6.87 18.19 -14.52
N GLN A 300 -5.89 18.25 -15.41
CA GLN A 300 -6.09 18.54 -16.84
C GLN A 300 -6.99 17.50 -17.51
N THR A 301 -6.80 16.22 -17.18
CA THR A 301 -7.65 15.12 -17.68
C THR A 301 -9.10 15.31 -17.24
N ARG A 302 -9.34 15.73 -15.99
CA ARG A 302 -10.69 15.99 -15.48
C ARG A 302 -11.34 17.19 -16.15
N CYS A 303 -10.57 18.24 -16.40
CA CYS A 303 -11.04 19.49 -17.00
C CYS A 303 -11.10 19.47 -18.53
N GLY A 304 -10.70 18.36 -19.16
CA GLY A 304 -10.85 18.14 -20.60
C GLY A 304 -9.69 18.62 -21.46
N ASP A 305 -8.58 19.06 -20.86
CA ASP A 305 -7.35 19.41 -21.59
C ASP A 305 -6.45 18.17 -21.76
N ILE A 306 -6.87 17.27 -22.66
CA ILE A 306 -6.22 15.98 -22.89
C ILE A 306 -4.78 16.15 -23.39
N ALA A 307 -4.53 17.14 -24.26
CA ALA A 307 -3.22 17.34 -24.86
C ALA A 307 -2.20 17.82 -23.83
N LEU A 308 -2.59 18.73 -22.94
CA LEU A 308 -1.73 19.18 -21.85
C LEU A 308 -1.49 18.06 -20.83
N ALA A 309 -2.52 17.27 -20.52
CA ALA A 309 -2.42 16.14 -19.59
C ALA A 309 -1.37 15.10 -20.03
N GLU A 310 -1.28 14.80 -21.32
CA GLU A 310 -0.23 13.90 -21.83
C GLU A 310 1.17 14.50 -21.74
N GLY A 311 1.30 15.79 -22.01
CA GLY A 311 2.58 16.49 -21.92
C GLY A 311 3.09 16.61 -20.49
N THR A 312 2.20 16.52 -19.50
CA THR A 312 2.52 16.64 -18.07
C THR A 312 2.62 15.31 -17.34
N LEU A 313 2.02 14.24 -17.86
CA LEU A 313 2.07 12.92 -17.24
C LEU A 313 3.52 12.42 -17.17
N PRO A 314 4.09 12.25 -15.97
CA PRO A 314 5.47 11.81 -15.86
C PRO A 314 5.65 10.38 -16.32
N SER A 315 6.86 10.03 -16.77
CA SER A 315 7.15 8.67 -17.24
C SER A 315 6.82 7.61 -16.18
N PRO A 316 6.41 6.38 -16.57
CA PRO A 316 6.16 5.29 -15.63
C PRO A 316 7.33 5.00 -14.68
N ARG A 317 8.56 5.27 -15.12
CA ARG A 317 9.77 5.16 -14.29
C ARG A 317 9.82 6.19 -13.17
N ALA A 318 9.45 7.44 -13.46
CA ALA A 318 9.43 8.54 -12.49
C ALA A 318 8.30 8.43 -11.46
N LEU A 319 7.30 7.59 -11.73
CA LEU A 319 6.11 7.40 -10.91
C LEU A 319 5.87 5.94 -10.54
N TRP A 320 6.91 5.13 -10.41
CA TRP A 320 6.76 3.69 -10.16
C TRP A 320 5.83 3.40 -8.96
N SER A 321 6.03 4.16 -7.91
CA SER A 321 5.29 4.20 -6.65
C SER A 321 3.89 4.79 -6.75
N LEU A 322 3.66 5.67 -7.73
CA LEU A 322 2.38 6.23 -8.13
C LEU A 322 1.72 5.48 -9.30
N ARG A 323 2.24 4.30 -9.69
CA ARG A 323 1.75 3.56 -10.85
C ARG A 323 0.23 3.33 -10.81
N GLY A 324 -0.32 3.01 -9.64
CA GLY A 324 -1.76 2.81 -9.47
C GLY A 324 -2.58 4.04 -9.83
N PRO A 325 -2.37 5.18 -9.14
CA PRO A 325 -2.98 6.45 -9.50
C PRO A 325 -2.74 6.88 -10.95
N VAL A 326 -1.53 6.71 -11.48
CA VAL A 326 -1.16 7.06 -12.86
C VAL A 326 -1.97 6.24 -13.86
N HIS A 327 -2.01 4.93 -13.69
CA HIS A 327 -2.78 4.06 -14.56
C HIS A 327 -4.28 4.42 -14.54
N ALA A 328 -4.83 4.86 -13.39
CA ALA A 328 -6.21 5.35 -13.33
C ALA A 328 -6.41 6.64 -14.17
N VAL A 329 -5.42 7.54 -14.20
CA VAL A 329 -5.43 8.72 -15.07
C VAL A 329 -5.26 8.33 -16.54
N GLU A 330 -4.39 7.37 -16.86
CA GLU A 330 -4.22 6.84 -18.24
C GLU A 330 -5.51 6.21 -18.78
N VAL A 331 -6.20 5.39 -17.96
CA VAL A 331 -7.51 4.84 -18.32
C VAL A 331 -8.51 5.97 -18.58
N LEU A 332 -8.55 7.00 -17.72
CA LEU A 332 -9.43 8.15 -17.92
C LEU A 332 -9.08 8.93 -19.19
N LEU A 333 -7.79 9.10 -19.50
CA LEU A 333 -7.32 9.76 -20.73
C LEU A 333 -7.83 9.02 -21.97
N HIS A 334 -7.68 7.69 -22.03
CA HIS A 334 -8.22 6.87 -23.12
C HIS A 334 -9.75 7.00 -23.23
N ILE A 335 -10.48 7.02 -22.11
CA ILE A 335 -11.92 7.23 -22.10
C ILE A 335 -12.28 8.61 -22.70
N ARG A 336 -11.57 9.67 -22.29
CA ARG A 336 -11.79 11.04 -22.78
C ARG A 336 -11.48 11.20 -24.27
N ARG A 337 -10.64 10.32 -24.83
CA ARG A 337 -10.34 10.22 -26.26
C ARG A 337 -11.36 9.43 -27.05
N HIS A 338 -12.37 8.87 -26.38
CA HIS A 338 -13.28 7.89 -26.95
C HIS A 338 -12.58 6.57 -27.38
N GLU A 339 -11.44 6.25 -26.78
CA GLU A 339 -10.68 5.01 -26.99
C GLU A 339 -11.07 3.95 -25.94
N ILE A 340 -12.37 3.63 -25.85
CA ILE A 340 -12.93 2.79 -24.78
C ILE A 340 -12.32 1.39 -24.76
N GLU A 341 -12.07 0.80 -25.93
CA GLU A 341 -11.42 -0.53 -26.03
C GLU A 341 -10.03 -0.51 -25.40
N ARG A 342 -9.26 0.55 -25.65
CA ARG A 342 -7.90 0.68 -25.10
C ARG A 342 -7.92 0.91 -23.59
N ALA A 343 -8.87 1.72 -23.12
CA ALA A 343 -9.11 1.93 -21.69
C ALA A 343 -9.45 0.61 -20.98
N GLN A 344 -10.30 -0.21 -21.59
CA GLN A 344 -10.67 -1.53 -21.08
C GLN A 344 -9.48 -2.49 -21.07
N GLU A 345 -8.73 -2.60 -22.18
CA GLU A 345 -7.54 -3.45 -22.26
C GLU A 345 -6.52 -3.11 -21.17
N LEU A 346 -6.30 -1.81 -20.93
CA LEU A 346 -5.42 -1.34 -19.86
C LEU A 346 -5.97 -1.72 -18.48
N ALA A 347 -7.25 -1.43 -18.21
CA ALA A 347 -7.89 -1.76 -16.95
C ALA A 347 -7.84 -3.27 -16.63
N GLU A 348 -8.09 -4.13 -17.62
CA GLU A 348 -7.99 -5.58 -17.47
C GLU A 348 -6.55 -6.07 -17.34
N ALA A 349 -5.59 -5.43 -18.01
CA ALA A 349 -4.18 -5.76 -17.85
C ALA A 349 -3.72 -5.48 -16.41
N LEU A 350 -4.10 -4.31 -15.86
CA LEU A 350 -3.90 -3.97 -14.45
C LEU A 350 -4.60 -4.97 -13.54
N ALA A 351 -5.78 -5.43 -13.96
CA ALA A 351 -6.53 -6.43 -13.21
C ALA A 351 -5.70 -7.69 -12.97
N ARG A 352 -4.92 -8.11 -13.97
CA ARG A 352 -4.11 -9.32 -13.91
C ARG A 352 -2.73 -9.11 -13.28
N SER A 353 -2.14 -7.92 -13.40
CA SER A 353 -0.74 -7.68 -13.03
C SER A 353 -0.54 -6.92 -11.74
N GLU A 354 -1.47 -6.04 -11.36
CA GLU A 354 -1.28 -5.05 -10.29
C GLU A 354 -2.59 -4.77 -9.51
N PRO A 355 -2.98 -5.65 -8.58
CA PRO A 355 -4.31 -5.59 -7.96
C PRO A 355 -4.51 -4.35 -7.09
N MET A 356 -3.43 -3.89 -6.47
CA MET A 356 -3.43 -2.65 -5.69
C MET A 356 -3.62 -1.42 -6.58
N SER A 357 -3.17 -1.45 -7.83
CA SER A 357 -3.36 -0.36 -8.80
C SER A 357 -4.85 -0.20 -9.15
N LEU A 358 -5.61 -1.30 -9.15
CA LEU A 358 -7.05 -1.29 -9.39
C LEU A 358 -7.84 -0.60 -8.29
N MET A 359 -7.34 -0.55 -7.06
CA MET A 359 -8.02 0.20 -6.00
C MET A 359 -8.15 1.69 -6.36
N TYR A 360 -7.16 2.24 -7.06
CA TYR A 360 -7.18 3.60 -7.55
C TYR A 360 -8.12 3.77 -8.73
N LEU A 361 -8.12 2.81 -9.66
CA LEU A 361 -9.05 2.82 -10.79
C LEU A 361 -10.51 2.70 -10.33
N ALA A 362 -10.80 1.78 -9.42
CA ALA A 362 -12.16 1.53 -8.97
C ALA A 362 -12.70 2.59 -8.01
N ALA A 363 -11.83 3.42 -7.43
CA ALA A 363 -12.21 4.64 -6.73
C ALA A 363 -12.31 5.87 -7.66
N SER A 364 -11.97 5.72 -8.94
CA SER A 364 -11.96 6.80 -9.91
C SER A 364 -13.22 6.85 -10.76
N PRO A 365 -13.70 8.06 -11.16
CA PRO A 365 -14.77 8.20 -12.15
C PRO A 365 -14.48 7.53 -13.49
N ALA A 366 -13.21 7.17 -13.75
CA ALA A 366 -12.83 6.39 -14.91
C ALA A 366 -13.56 5.03 -14.98
N LEU A 367 -13.77 4.37 -13.83
CA LEU A 367 -14.51 3.12 -13.79
C LEU A 367 -15.96 3.33 -14.27
N ASP A 368 -16.65 4.33 -13.73
CA ASP A 368 -18.06 4.62 -14.05
C ASP A 368 -18.27 4.95 -15.54
N ALA A 369 -17.23 5.45 -16.21
CA ALA A 369 -17.27 5.79 -17.63
C ALA A 369 -16.98 4.60 -18.56
N LEU A 370 -16.56 3.44 -18.04
CA LEU A 370 -16.43 2.20 -18.82
C LEU A 370 -17.79 1.54 -19.05
N PRO A 371 -17.96 0.71 -20.10
CA PRO A 371 -19.14 -0.14 -20.25
C PRO A 371 -19.36 -1.05 -19.03
N LEU A 372 -20.62 -1.30 -18.63
CA LEU A 372 -20.94 -2.12 -17.45
C LEU A 372 -20.25 -3.49 -17.43
N ALA A 373 -20.08 -4.13 -18.60
CA ALA A 373 -19.39 -5.40 -18.72
C ALA A 373 -17.89 -5.29 -18.35
N ALA A 374 -17.23 -4.21 -18.80
CA ALA A 374 -15.84 -3.92 -18.45
C ALA A 374 -15.70 -3.56 -16.96
N GLN A 375 -16.61 -2.74 -16.43
CA GLN A 375 -16.65 -2.43 -14.99
C GLN A 375 -16.73 -3.69 -14.15
N ARG A 376 -17.67 -4.60 -14.48
CA ARG A 376 -17.82 -5.89 -13.81
C ARG A 376 -16.55 -6.73 -13.90
N SER A 377 -15.97 -6.87 -15.10
CA SER A 377 -14.75 -7.67 -15.30
C SER A 377 -13.58 -7.16 -14.47
N VAL A 378 -13.36 -5.85 -14.44
CA VAL A 378 -12.31 -5.20 -13.64
C VAL A 378 -12.54 -5.48 -12.16
N LEU A 379 -13.74 -5.22 -11.66
CA LEU A 379 -14.07 -5.40 -10.25
C LEU A 379 -14.06 -6.88 -9.82
N GLU A 380 -14.51 -7.82 -10.66
CA GLU A 380 -14.42 -9.26 -10.42
C GLU A 380 -12.95 -9.71 -10.38
N GLY A 381 -12.09 -9.14 -11.23
CA GLY A 381 -10.65 -9.37 -11.19
C GLY A 381 -10.01 -8.91 -9.87
N ILE A 382 -10.45 -7.78 -9.31
CA ILE A 382 -10.05 -7.35 -7.95
C ILE A 382 -10.53 -8.37 -6.92
N ALA A 383 -11.83 -8.68 -6.94
CA ALA A 383 -12.45 -9.53 -5.94
C ALA A 383 -11.91 -10.96 -5.96
N ALA A 384 -11.58 -11.51 -7.13
CA ALA A 384 -11.00 -12.85 -7.26
C ALA A 384 -9.60 -12.96 -6.63
N GLN A 385 -8.85 -11.85 -6.57
CA GLN A 385 -7.50 -11.84 -6.00
C GLN A 385 -7.49 -11.60 -4.50
N MET A 386 -8.42 -10.78 -4.01
CA MET A 386 -8.58 -10.55 -2.58
C MET A 386 -9.44 -11.62 -1.91
N ASP A 387 -10.24 -12.34 -2.69
CA ASP A 387 -11.19 -13.36 -2.23
C ASP A 387 -12.04 -12.88 -1.05
N ASP A 388 -11.91 -13.51 0.12
CA ASP A 388 -12.65 -13.12 1.31
C ASP A 388 -12.24 -11.75 1.86
N GLU A 389 -11.01 -11.30 1.60
CA GLU A 389 -10.45 -10.00 2.01
C GLU A 389 -10.88 -8.84 1.10
N THR A 390 -11.69 -9.08 0.06
CA THR A 390 -12.18 -8.03 -0.84
C THR A 390 -12.80 -6.88 -0.05
N LEU A 391 -12.31 -5.66 -0.31
CA LEU A 391 -12.72 -4.45 0.41
C LEU A 391 -14.23 -4.20 0.30
N PRO A 392 -14.88 -3.68 1.35
CA PRO A 392 -16.33 -3.46 1.36
C PRO A 392 -16.82 -2.62 0.18
N TRP A 393 -16.12 -1.53 -0.13
CA TRP A 393 -16.47 -0.62 -1.22
C TRP A 393 -16.36 -1.27 -2.60
N VAL A 394 -15.39 -2.17 -2.83
CA VAL A 394 -15.29 -2.95 -4.08
C VAL A 394 -16.51 -3.86 -4.22
N ARG A 395 -16.93 -4.50 -3.12
CA ARG A 395 -18.16 -5.32 -3.11
C ARG A 395 -19.40 -4.46 -3.35
N SER A 396 -19.50 -3.27 -2.76
CA SER A 396 -20.60 -2.34 -3.03
C SER A 396 -20.68 -1.96 -4.50
N GLN A 397 -19.55 -1.62 -5.13
CA GLN A 397 -19.50 -1.30 -6.56
C GLN A 397 -19.88 -2.50 -7.44
N LEU A 398 -19.38 -3.70 -7.14
CA LEU A 398 -19.82 -4.93 -7.82
C LEU A 398 -21.32 -5.15 -7.71
N ALA A 399 -21.88 -4.92 -6.53
CA ALA A 399 -23.31 -5.08 -6.31
C ALA A 399 -24.11 -4.07 -7.16
N ILE A 400 -23.64 -2.83 -7.28
CA ILE A 400 -24.25 -1.78 -8.11
C ILE A 400 -24.21 -2.18 -9.59
N VAL A 401 -23.04 -2.58 -10.10
CA VAL A 401 -22.87 -2.99 -11.50
C VAL A 401 -23.73 -4.22 -11.82
N CYS A 402 -23.74 -5.23 -10.95
CA CYS A 402 -24.55 -6.42 -11.14
C CYS A 402 -26.06 -6.11 -11.09
N ALA A 403 -26.52 -5.21 -10.22
CA ALA A 403 -27.90 -4.76 -10.20
C ALA A 403 -28.28 -4.01 -11.49
N ALA A 404 -27.39 -3.14 -12.00
CA ALA A 404 -27.59 -2.44 -13.27
C ALA A 404 -27.67 -3.40 -14.48
N GLN A 405 -27.00 -4.55 -14.41
CA GLN A 405 -27.08 -5.62 -15.40
C GLN A 405 -28.28 -6.57 -15.18
N GLY A 406 -29.05 -6.41 -14.11
CA GLY A 406 -30.15 -7.31 -13.76
C GLY A 406 -29.73 -8.66 -13.17
N ASP A 407 -28.46 -8.84 -12.79
CA ASP A 407 -27.94 -10.06 -12.17
C ASP A 407 -28.20 -10.04 -10.66
N ALA A 408 -29.41 -10.45 -10.26
CA ALA A 408 -29.84 -10.46 -8.87
C ALA A 408 -29.00 -11.39 -7.97
N SER A 409 -28.43 -12.47 -8.52
CA SER A 409 -27.60 -13.41 -7.76
C SER A 409 -26.25 -12.79 -7.41
N CYS A 410 -25.57 -12.21 -8.41
CA CYS A 410 -24.33 -11.46 -8.19
C CYS A 410 -24.56 -10.28 -7.23
N ALA A 411 -25.60 -9.46 -7.50
CA ALA A 411 -25.93 -8.32 -6.68
C ALA A 411 -26.18 -8.72 -5.22
N LYS A 412 -26.91 -9.82 -4.97
CA LYS A 412 -27.12 -10.37 -3.62
C LYS A 412 -25.81 -10.74 -2.93
N PHE A 413 -24.95 -11.53 -3.61
CA PHE A 413 -23.70 -12.03 -3.03
C PHE A 413 -22.80 -10.88 -2.56
N HIS A 414 -22.59 -9.89 -3.42
CA HIS A 414 -21.72 -8.77 -3.07
C HIS A 414 -22.40 -7.80 -2.10
N ALA A 415 -23.71 -7.53 -2.27
CA ALA A 415 -24.40 -6.56 -1.43
C ALA A 415 -24.43 -6.98 0.04
N PHE A 416 -24.72 -8.25 0.33
CA PHE A 416 -24.81 -8.71 1.72
C PHE A 416 -23.44 -8.73 2.41
N ARG A 417 -22.36 -9.04 1.68
CA ARG A 417 -21.00 -8.99 2.23
C ARG A 417 -20.54 -7.55 2.48
N ALA A 418 -20.89 -6.61 1.60
CA ALA A 418 -20.63 -5.19 1.82
C ALA A 418 -21.44 -4.65 3.02
N ALA A 419 -22.72 -5.02 3.14
CA ALA A 419 -23.58 -4.63 4.25
C ALA A 419 -23.09 -5.18 5.59
N LEU A 420 -22.62 -6.44 5.62
CA LEU A 420 -22.00 -7.04 6.80
C LEU A 420 -20.78 -6.24 7.28
N ALA A 421 -20.00 -5.71 6.35
CA ALA A 421 -18.87 -4.83 6.66
C ALA A 421 -19.29 -3.38 6.98
N GLY A 422 -20.59 -3.08 6.96
CA GLY A 422 -21.14 -1.79 7.34
C GLY A 422 -21.02 -0.71 6.27
N ASP A 423 -20.84 -1.06 5.00
CA ASP A 423 -20.72 -0.09 3.91
C ASP A 423 -22.10 0.49 3.52
N PRO A 424 -22.34 1.80 3.71
CA PRO A 424 -23.62 2.42 3.40
C PRO A 424 -23.90 2.54 1.89
N ALA A 425 -22.88 2.48 1.02
CA ALA A 425 -23.04 2.66 -0.42
C ALA A 425 -23.95 1.59 -1.05
N VAL A 426 -24.03 0.41 -0.44
CA VAL A 426 -24.85 -0.72 -0.92
C VAL A 426 -26.36 -0.54 -0.68
N THR A 427 -26.77 0.46 0.09
CA THR A 427 -28.17 0.68 0.50
C THR A 427 -29.16 0.68 -0.66
N ARG A 428 -28.78 1.31 -1.79
CA ARG A 428 -29.64 1.36 -3.00
C ARG A 428 -29.80 -0.02 -3.65
N VAL A 429 -28.76 -0.85 -3.64
CA VAL A 429 -28.82 -2.21 -4.18
C VAL A 429 -29.65 -3.11 -3.28
N LEU A 430 -29.56 -2.94 -1.96
CA LEU A 430 -30.43 -3.65 -1.02
C LEU A 430 -31.91 -3.30 -1.22
N GLU A 431 -32.22 -2.04 -1.50
CA GLU A 431 -33.57 -1.63 -1.87
C GLU A 431 -34.03 -2.26 -3.19
N TRP A 432 -33.19 -2.25 -4.21
CA TRP A 432 -33.47 -2.93 -5.48
C TRP A 432 -33.73 -4.43 -5.26
N LEU A 433 -32.87 -5.14 -4.52
CA LEU A 433 -33.05 -6.56 -4.19
C LEU A 433 -34.34 -6.82 -3.41
N ALA A 434 -34.72 -5.94 -2.50
CA ALA A 434 -35.96 -6.05 -1.73
C ALA A 434 -37.21 -5.98 -2.62
N GLN A 435 -37.12 -5.33 -3.77
CA GLN A 435 -38.23 -5.17 -4.72
C GLN A 435 -38.21 -6.22 -5.84
N THR A 436 -37.02 -6.59 -6.32
CA THR A 436 -36.86 -7.34 -7.57
C THR A 436 -36.43 -8.79 -7.39
N ALA A 437 -35.87 -9.17 -6.23
CA ALA A 437 -35.41 -10.55 -6.02
C ALA A 437 -36.59 -11.53 -6.05
N GLY A 438 -36.47 -12.61 -6.82
CA GLY A 438 -37.54 -13.61 -6.94
C GLY A 438 -37.81 -14.38 -5.64
N ASP A 439 -36.79 -14.56 -4.82
CA ASP A 439 -36.85 -15.30 -3.55
C ASP A 439 -37.33 -14.41 -2.37
N PRO A 440 -38.42 -14.78 -1.66
CA PRO A 440 -38.92 -14.03 -0.50
C PRO A 440 -37.90 -13.84 0.62
N ARG A 441 -37.03 -14.82 0.85
CA ARG A 441 -36.01 -14.75 1.91
C ARG A 441 -34.99 -13.66 1.59
N THR A 442 -34.49 -13.62 0.36
CA THR A 442 -33.58 -12.57 -0.12
C THR A 442 -34.19 -11.18 0.04
N ARG A 443 -35.49 -10.99 -0.25
CA ARG A 443 -36.17 -9.71 -0.04
C ARG A 443 -36.21 -9.30 1.43
N ALA A 444 -36.52 -10.25 2.32
CA ALA A 444 -36.55 -10.02 3.76
C ALA A 444 -35.16 -9.67 4.33
N ASP A 445 -34.12 -10.40 3.91
CA ASP A 445 -32.73 -10.15 4.32
C ASP A 445 -32.25 -8.78 3.83
N ALA A 446 -32.56 -8.40 2.59
CA ALA A 446 -32.20 -7.10 2.05
C ALA A 446 -32.88 -5.94 2.80
N HIS A 447 -34.16 -6.09 3.17
CA HIS A 447 -34.86 -5.14 4.05
C HIS A 447 -34.20 -5.03 5.43
N ALA A 448 -33.83 -6.16 6.04
CA ALA A 448 -33.20 -6.19 7.36
C ALA A 448 -31.84 -5.47 7.35
N TRP A 449 -30.96 -5.81 6.39
CA TRP A 449 -29.66 -5.14 6.23
C TRP A 449 -29.78 -3.65 5.97
N ARG A 450 -30.73 -3.25 5.12
CA ARG A 450 -31.00 -1.83 4.85
C ARG A 450 -31.36 -1.08 6.13
N LYS A 451 -32.23 -1.66 6.98
CA LYS A 451 -32.61 -1.07 8.26
C LYS A 451 -31.41 -0.93 9.20
N THR A 452 -30.53 -1.93 9.25
CA THR A 452 -29.32 -1.92 10.08
C THR A 452 -28.35 -0.82 9.65
N LEU A 453 -28.13 -0.63 8.35
CA LEU A 453 -27.18 0.38 7.84
C LEU A 453 -27.67 1.82 8.01
N VAL A 454 -28.99 2.06 7.95
CA VAL A 454 -29.59 3.39 8.08
C VAL A 454 -29.81 3.79 9.56
N SER A 455 -29.83 2.83 10.48
CA SER A 455 -29.99 3.12 11.90
C SER A 455 -28.71 3.79 12.44
N PRO A 456 -28.80 4.94 13.14
CA PRO A 456 -27.63 5.55 13.77
C PRO A 456 -26.99 4.53 14.71
N ARG A 457 -25.67 4.34 14.57
CA ARG A 457 -24.92 3.49 15.50
C ARG A 457 -25.03 4.11 16.91
N PRO A 458 -25.44 3.34 17.93
CA PRO A 458 -25.60 3.85 19.29
C PRO A 458 -24.29 4.31 19.91
#